data_AF-A0A0F9NNQ7-F1
#
_entry.id   AF-A0A0F9NNQ7-F1
#
_cell.length_a   1.000
_cell.length_b   1.000
_cell.length_c   1.000
_cell.angle_alpha   90.00
_cell.angle_beta   90.00
_cell.angle_gamma   90.00
#
_symmetry.space_group_name_H-M   'P 1'
#
loop_
_entity.id
_entity.type
_entity.pdbx_description
1 polymer ?
#
loop_
_entity_poly.entity_id
_entity_poly.type
_entity_poly.pdbx_seq_one_letter_code
_entity_poly.pdbx_strand_id
1 'polypeptide(L)'
;MKTKDVIEMLQKADPSGKLDCVVGNYDIFCAHVEPAYWDGCMQLLVRDKDNSYYNVTGAIYTSKGVKVQIETMGIDDALCEDPELPVEVIDTFVNKRMQDQVDAWRVERKKEL
;
A
#
# COMPACT_ATOMS: atom_id res chain seq x y z
N MET A 1 -4.06 -11.25 -11.22
CA MET A 1 -2.94 -11.59 -10.31
C MET A 1 -3.51 -12.44 -9.18
N LYS A 2 -2.86 -13.54 -8.79
CA LYS A 2 -3.19 -14.31 -7.59
C LYS A 2 -2.14 -14.07 -6.50
N THR A 3 -2.45 -14.35 -5.24
CA THR A 3 -1.53 -14.18 -4.10
C THR A 3 -0.20 -14.88 -4.31
N LYS A 4 -0.22 -16.14 -4.80
CA LYS A 4 1.01 -16.88 -5.10
C LYS A 4 1.91 -16.20 -6.13
N ASP A 5 1.30 -15.56 -7.14
CA ASP A 5 2.04 -14.89 -8.20
C ASP A 5 2.71 -13.61 -7.63
N VAL A 6 2.04 -12.93 -6.69
CA VAL A 6 2.63 -11.80 -5.94
C VAL A 6 3.80 -12.27 -5.08
N ILE A 7 3.65 -13.37 -4.35
CA ILE A 7 4.72 -13.95 -3.53
C ILE A 7 5.94 -14.28 -4.40
N GLU A 8 5.75 -14.91 -5.56
CA GLU A 8 6.82 -15.20 -6.51
C GLU A 8 7.52 -13.91 -6.99
N MET A 9 6.76 -12.85 -7.29
CA MET A 9 7.32 -11.55 -7.67
C MET A 9 8.15 -10.93 -6.55
N LEU A 10 7.66 -10.98 -5.31
CA LEU A 10 8.36 -10.46 -4.13
C LEU A 10 9.64 -11.24 -3.85
N GLN A 11 9.58 -12.58 -3.85
CA GLN A 11 10.75 -13.44 -3.65
C GLN A 11 11.80 -13.27 -4.75
N LYS A 12 11.38 -12.97 -5.99
CA LYS A 12 12.31 -12.66 -7.07
C LYS A 12 12.97 -11.29 -6.90
N ALA A 13 12.21 -10.29 -6.44
CA ALA A 13 12.69 -8.92 -6.28
C ALA A 13 13.64 -8.78 -5.07
N ASP A 14 13.29 -9.40 -3.94
CA ASP A 14 14.14 -9.51 -2.76
C ASP A 14 14.18 -10.97 -2.25
N PRO A 15 15.13 -11.78 -2.74
CA PRO A 15 15.30 -13.15 -2.27
C PRO A 15 15.66 -13.24 -0.78
N SER A 16 16.18 -12.15 -0.17
CA SER A 16 16.56 -12.15 1.24
C SER A 16 15.36 -11.95 2.18
N GLY A 17 14.30 -11.31 1.69
CA GLY A 17 13.12 -10.94 2.48
C GLY A 17 13.43 -9.95 3.60
N LYS A 18 14.43 -9.09 3.43
CA LYS A 18 14.92 -8.14 4.45
C LYS A 18 14.69 -6.68 4.09
N LEU A 19 14.34 -6.38 2.84
CA LEU A 19 13.97 -5.03 2.44
C LEU A 19 12.56 -4.71 2.94
N ASP A 20 12.33 -3.45 3.30
CA ASP A 20 10.98 -2.96 3.59
C ASP A 20 10.10 -3.05 2.33
N CYS A 21 8.91 -3.63 2.48
CA CYS A 21 7.98 -3.86 1.38
C CYS A 21 6.85 -2.83 1.43
N VAL A 22 6.86 -1.89 0.50
CA VAL A 22 5.89 -0.78 0.43
C VAL A 22 4.99 -0.85 -0.80
N VAL A 23 3.80 -0.26 -0.71
CA VAL A 23 2.91 -0.04 -1.86
C VAL A 23 2.71 1.48 -2.01
N GLY A 24 3.19 2.06 -3.11
CA GLY A 24 3.08 3.50 -3.34
C GLY A 24 3.83 4.39 -2.32
N ASN A 25 4.89 3.87 -1.70
CA ASN A 25 5.64 4.46 -0.57
C ASN A 25 4.90 4.46 0.78
N TYR A 26 3.79 3.74 0.90
CA TYR A 26 3.11 3.50 2.16
C TYR A 26 3.46 2.10 2.69
N ASP A 27 3.51 1.98 4.02
CA ASP A 27 3.75 0.70 4.68
C ASP A 27 2.55 -0.24 4.49
N ILE A 28 2.80 -1.54 4.50
CA ILE A 28 1.74 -2.56 4.48
C ILE A 28 1.26 -2.76 5.90
N PHE A 29 0.11 -2.19 6.22
CA PHE A 29 -0.49 -2.30 7.55
C PHE A 29 -1.05 -3.69 7.81
N CYS A 30 -1.83 -4.22 6.87
CA CYS A 30 -2.34 -5.57 6.97
C CYS A 30 -2.71 -6.17 5.61
N ALA A 31 -2.91 -7.50 5.59
CA ALA A 31 -3.50 -8.20 4.48
C ALA A 31 -4.64 -9.08 4.98
N HIS A 32 -5.83 -8.90 4.41
CA HIS A 32 -7.03 -9.62 4.84
C HIS A 32 -7.89 -10.05 3.66
N VAL A 33 -8.84 -10.96 3.92
CA VAL A 33 -9.79 -11.44 2.90
C VAL A 33 -11.08 -10.64 3.02
N GLU A 34 -11.55 -10.10 1.90
CA GLU A 34 -12.81 -9.37 1.84
C GLU A 34 -13.65 -9.76 0.60
N PRO A 35 -14.97 -9.55 0.61
CA PRO A 35 -15.82 -9.74 -0.56
C PRO A 35 -15.42 -8.82 -1.72
N ALA A 36 -15.55 -9.30 -2.95
CA ALA A 36 -15.16 -8.57 -4.17
C ALA A 36 -15.98 -7.29 -4.48
N TYR A 37 -16.93 -6.93 -3.63
CA TYR A 37 -17.83 -5.79 -3.80
C TYR A 37 -17.72 -4.75 -2.67
N TRP A 38 -16.95 -5.03 -1.61
CA TRP A 38 -16.98 -4.25 -0.36
C TRP A 38 -16.68 -2.76 -0.59
N ASP A 39 -15.65 -2.50 -1.36
CA ASP A 39 -15.05 -1.21 -1.70
C ASP A 39 -15.24 -0.86 -3.18
N GLY A 40 -16.31 -1.41 -3.78
CA GLY A 40 -16.65 -1.31 -5.20
C GLY A 40 -16.36 -2.60 -5.96
N CYS A 41 -16.67 -2.60 -7.26
CA CYS A 41 -16.43 -3.77 -8.11
C CYS A 41 -14.92 -4.06 -8.22
N MET A 42 -14.50 -5.27 -7.84
CA MET A 42 -13.13 -5.74 -8.01
C MET A 42 -12.69 -5.66 -9.48
N GLN A 43 -11.49 -5.11 -9.68
CA GLN A 43 -10.85 -4.94 -10.98
C GLN A 43 -9.73 -5.96 -11.15
N LEU A 44 -9.73 -6.69 -12.26
CA LEU A 44 -8.71 -7.68 -12.59
C LEU A 44 -8.16 -7.44 -13.99
N LEU A 45 -6.83 -7.41 -14.12
CA LEU A 45 -6.16 -7.38 -15.42
C LEU A 45 -5.99 -8.80 -15.97
N VAL A 46 -6.39 -8.99 -17.23
CA VAL A 46 -6.10 -10.19 -18.02
C VAL A 46 -4.73 -10.01 -18.66
N ARG A 47 -3.86 -11.00 -18.49
CA ARG A 47 -2.47 -10.93 -18.93
C ARG A 47 -2.11 -12.13 -19.78
N ASP A 48 -1.34 -11.88 -20.84
CA ASP A 48 -0.63 -12.90 -21.58
C ASP A 48 0.65 -13.27 -20.82
N LYS A 49 0.80 -14.53 -20.41
CA LYS A 49 1.97 -14.96 -19.62
C LYS A 49 3.22 -15.17 -20.48
N ASP A 50 3.07 -15.31 -21.79
CA ASP A 50 4.16 -15.62 -22.71
C ASP A 50 4.84 -14.35 -23.26
N ASN A 51 4.23 -13.17 -23.04
CA ASN A 51 4.80 -11.88 -23.41
C ASN A 51 5.57 -11.25 -22.24
N SER A 52 6.88 -11.08 -22.41
CA SER A 52 7.79 -10.50 -21.42
C SER A 52 7.79 -8.97 -21.35
N TYR A 53 7.08 -8.30 -22.26
CA TYR A 53 6.98 -6.84 -22.31
C TYR A 53 5.64 -6.37 -21.72
N TYR A 54 4.97 -5.43 -22.39
CA TYR A 54 3.60 -5.07 -22.03
C TYR A 54 2.67 -6.26 -22.32
N ASN A 55 2.19 -6.88 -21.25
CA ASN A 55 1.49 -8.15 -21.31
C ASN A 55 0.01 -8.10 -20.91
N VAL A 56 -0.54 -6.90 -20.70
CA VAL A 56 -1.96 -6.74 -20.38
C VAL A 56 -2.76 -6.82 -21.67
N THR A 57 -3.67 -7.79 -21.75
CA THR A 57 -4.51 -8.07 -22.93
C THR A 57 -5.99 -7.73 -22.72
N GLY A 58 -6.39 -7.43 -21.48
CA GLY A 58 -7.75 -7.02 -21.17
C GLY A 58 -7.98 -6.75 -19.69
N ALA A 59 -9.23 -6.51 -19.31
CA ALA A 59 -9.65 -6.27 -17.93
C ALA A 59 -11.04 -6.84 -17.64
N ILE A 60 -11.31 -7.15 -16.37
CA ILE A 60 -12.57 -7.68 -15.87
C ILE A 60 -12.99 -6.85 -14.65
N TYR A 61 -14.25 -6.41 -14.63
CA TYR A 61 -14.93 -5.96 -13.43
C TYR A 61 -15.83 -7.09 -12.91
N THR A 62 -15.80 -7.34 -11.61
CA THR A 62 -16.69 -8.32 -10.97
C THR A 62 -17.02 -7.91 -9.55
N SER A 63 -18.26 -8.12 -9.14
CA SER A 63 -18.70 -8.02 -7.73
C SER A 63 -18.78 -9.38 -7.05
N LYS A 64 -18.40 -10.47 -7.73
CA LYS A 64 -18.52 -11.84 -7.23
C LYS A 64 -17.18 -12.36 -6.72
N GLY A 65 -17.24 -13.11 -5.62
CA GLY A 65 -16.11 -13.82 -5.01
C GLY A 65 -15.50 -13.07 -3.83
N VAL A 66 -14.26 -13.43 -3.50
CA VAL A 66 -13.44 -12.81 -2.45
C VAL A 66 -12.08 -12.43 -3.02
N LYS A 67 -11.42 -11.46 -2.39
CA LYS A 67 -10.08 -11.00 -2.71
C LYS A 67 -9.21 -10.95 -1.46
N VAL A 68 -7.90 -11.07 -1.66
CA VAL A 68 -6.93 -10.63 -0.65
C VAL A 68 -6.67 -9.16 -0.92
N GLN A 69 -7.04 -8.31 0.04
CA GLN A 69 -6.77 -6.89 0.03
C GLN A 69 -5.53 -6.63 0.86
N ILE A 70 -4.63 -5.83 0.32
CA ILE A 70 -3.48 -5.30 1.06
C ILE A 70 -3.84 -3.87 1.41
N GLU A 71 -3.93 -3.60 2.71
CA GLU A 71 -4.21 -2.28 3.24
C GLU A 71 -2.90 -1.61 3.60
N THR A 72 -2.74 -0.39 3.11
CA THR A 72 -1.58 0.45 3.40
C THR A 72 -1.92 1.47 4.47
N MET A 73 -0.95 1.86 5.28
CA MET A 73 -1.10 2.95 6.24
C MET A 73 0.07 3.92 6.10
N GLY A 74 -0.24 5.20 5.98
CA GLY A 74 0.71 6.30 5.97
C GLY A 74 1.03 6.82 7.36
N ILE A 75 2.06 7.67 7.41
CA ILE A 75 2.37 8.43 8.63
C ILE A 75 1.21 9.35 8.99
N ASP A 76 0.55 9.97 8.01
CA ASP A 76 -0.60 10.85 8.25
C ASP A 76 -1.82 10.08 8.75
N ASP A 77 -2.13 8.92 8.17
CA ASP A 77 -3.19 8.01 8.64
C ASP A 77 -2.95 7.63 10.11
N ALA A 78 -1.72 7.22 10.45
CA ALA A 78 -1.37 6.85 11.82
C ALA A 78 -1.46 8.05 12.79
N LEU A 79 -1.10 9.25 12.34
CA LEU A 79 -1.26 10.50 13.11
C LEU A 79 -2.72 10.95 13.25
N CYS A 80 -3.64 10.48 12.40
CA CYS A 80 -5.08 10.69 12.60
C CYS A 80 -5.58 9.94 13.83
N GLU A 81 -5.09 8.70 14.01
CA GLU A 81 -5.45 7.83 15.14
C GLU A 81 -4.74 8.25 16.43
N ASP A 82 -3.45 8.59 16.34
CA ASP A 82 -2.64 9.09 17.46
C ASP A 82 -1.78 10.29 17.04
N PRO A 83 -2.25 11.53 17.28
CA PRO A 83 -1.49 12.74 16.94
C PRO A 83 -0.15 12.89 17.69
N GLU A 84 0.07 12.15 18.78
CA GLU A 84 1.33 12.16 19.54
C GLU A 84 2.29 11.04 19.12
N LEU A 85 1.90 10.19 18.15
CA LEU A 85 2.71 9.09 17.64
C LEU A 85 4.14 9.59 17.31
N PRO A 86 5.20 8.99 17.88
CA PRO A 86 6.57 9.39 17.58
C PRO A 86 6.91 9.16 16.10
N VAL A 87 7.37 10.21 15.42
CA VAL A 87 7.86 10.14 14.03
C VAL A 87 9.31 10.60 14.00
N GLU A 88 10.20 9.74 13.55
CA GLU A 88 11.62 10.04 13.38
C GLU A 88 11.93 10.30 11.89
N VAL A 89 12.48 11.48 11.59
CA VAL A 89 12.89 11.85 10.23
C VAL A 89 14.42 11.80 10.16
N ILE A 90 14.94 10.76 9.51
CA ILE A 90 16.37 10.38 9.58
C ILE A 90 17.20 10.97 8.43
N ASP A 91 16.59 11.35 7.30
CA ASP A 91 17.31 11.71 6.06
C ASP A 91 17.65 13.21 5.89
N THR A 92 18.95 13.51 5.96
CA THR A 92 19.55 14.84 5.79
C THR A 92 19.05 15.67 4.60
N PHE A 93 18.63 15.06 3.48
CA PHE A 93 18.28 15.81 2.26
C PHE A 93 16.85 16.36 2.28
N VAL A 94 15.94 15.70 3.00
CA VAL A 94 14.49 16.02 2.99
C VAL A 94 13.95 16.36 4.39
N ASN A 95 14.81 16.27 5.42
CA ASN A 95 14.46 16.34 6.84
C ASN A 95 13.55 17.52 7.18
N LYS A 96 13.92 18.76 6.81
CA LYS A 96 13.14 19.93 7.21
C LYS A 96 11.73 19.91 6.62
N ARG A 97 11.59 19.62 5.32
CA ARG A 97 10.28 19.59 4.66
C ARG A 97 9.38 18.51 5.25
N MET A 98 9.92 17.32 5.50
CA MET A 98 9.16 16.21 6.06
C MET A 98 8.77 16.47 7.51
N GLN A 99 9.67 17.04 8.31
CA GLN A 99 9.36 17.44 9.68
C GLN A 99 8.27 18.52 9.71
N ASP A 100 8.40 19.56 8.87
CA ASP A 100 7.40 20.62 8.76
C ASP A 100 6.01 20.06 8.36
N GLN A 101 5.99 19.03 7.50
CA GLN A 101 4.76 18.34 7.08
C GLN A 101 4.14 17.51 8.22
N VAL A 102 4.95 16.75 8.95
CA VAL A 102 4.50 16.00 10.14
C VAL A 102 3.94 16.95 11.20
N ASP A 103 4.61 18.06 11.47
CA ASP A 103 4.16 19.06 12.44
C ASP A 103 2.84 19.71 12.00
N ALA A 104 2.68 20.00 10.69
CA ALA A 104 1.43 20.51 10.15
C ALA A 104 0.27 19.53 10.34
N TRP A 105 0.47 18.25 10.02
CA TRP A 105 -0.54 17.20 10.23
C TRP A 105 -0.94 17.09 11.70
N ARG A 106 0.03 17.10 12.63
CA ARG A 106 -0.28 17.06 14.08
C ARG A 106 -1.16 18.22 14.53
N VAL A 107 -0.92 19.43 14.02
CA VAL A 107 -1.74 20.61 14.33
C VAL A 107 -3.15 20.48 13.76
N GLU A 108 -3.29 19.91 12.56
CA GLU A 108 -4.58 19.65 11.92
C GLU A 108 -5.41 18.64 12.74
N ARG A 109 -4.85 17.47 13.05
CA ARG A 109 -5.58 16.39 13.74
C ARG A 109 -6.00 16.76 15.16
N LYS A 110 -5.17 17.53 15.89
CA LYS A 110 -5.54 18.05 17.22
C LYS A 110 -6.71 19.02 17.23
N LYS A 111 -7.07 19.64 16.10
CA LYS A 111 -8.25 20.51 16.00
C LYS A 111 -9.55 19.73 15.74
N GLU A 112 -9.43 18.48 15.31
CA GLU A 112 -10.55 17.60 14.97
C GLU A 112 -11.01 16.74 16.17
N LEU A 113 -10.24 16.71 17.26
CA LEU A 113 -10.53 16.07 18.55
C LEU A 113 -11.20 17.05 19.53
#